data_AF-A0A8T0RJD5-F1
#
_entry.id   AF-A0A8T0RJD5-F1
#
_cell.length_a   1.000
_cell.length_b   1.000
_cell.length_c   1.000
_cell.angle_alpha   90.00
_cell.angle_beta   90.00
_cell.angle_gamma   90.00
#
_symmetry.space_group_name_H-M   'P 1'
#
loop_
_entity.id
_entity.type
_entity.pdbx_description
1 polymer ?
#
loop_
_entity_poly.entity_id
_entity_poly.type
_entity_poly.pdbx_seq_one_letter_code
_entity_poly.pdbx_strand_id
1 'polypeptide(L)'
;MATVPSLYRRVLPSPPAVDFTSPDGKRLFAEALEGGTMEGFFSLASCFQTQSEPAFCGLASLAVVLNALAIDPGRRWKGPWRWFDESMLDCCKPLDKVKAQGITFGKVACLAHCSGADVQPFRANQITVDDLRRHLIRCTSCRDCHLIASYHRKPLKQTGTGHFSPIGGYHAGQDMALILDVACFKYPPHWVPLPLLWEAMNTIDESTRLVRGFMLISRHNAAPSALYTVSCRDESWKSMAKYCVEDLPDLLKAESLGNVRTILSRFIDSLPANAGSFIKWVVKVRRKEDEGSCLSKEKERLSVKENVLQQVRDTKLFMIVHDLQCAHIQCCNGSSSSEDSVTRIVASVCSQGAAMLSGKLASSDGFCCRETRFKDNSSKAATLLSEGL
;
A
#
# COMPACT_ATOMS: atom_id res chain seq x y z
N MET A 1 20.18 -38.31 5.90
CA MET A 1 19.34 -37.11 5.67
C MET A 1 18.01 -37.58 5.10
N ALA A 2 16.88 -37.29 5.74
CA ALA A 2 15.59 -37.55 5.14
C ALA A 2 15.48 -36.73 3.84
N THR A 3 15.20 -37.38 2.72
CA THR A 3 14.98 -36.70 1.44
C THR A 3 13.73 -35.85 1.57
N VAL A 4 13.87 -34.53 1.46
CA VAL A 4 12.72 -33.62 1.44
C VAL A 4 11.92 -33.95 0.17
N PRO A 5 10.64 -34.39 0.30
CA PRO A 5 9.86 -34.78 -0.88
C PRO A 5 9.67 -33.59 -1.81
N SER A 6 9.92 -33.80 -3.11
CA SER A 6 9.78 -32.75 -4.11
C SER A 6 8.40 -32.09 -4.10
N LEU A 7 8.37 -30.80 -4.39
CA LEU A 7 7.16 -30.01 -4.62
C LEU A 7 6.91 -29.76 -6.11
N TYR A 8 7.76 -30.27 -7.00
CA TYR A 8 7.61 -30.13 -8.44
C TYR A 8 6.34 -30.83 -8.94
N ARG A 9 5.44 -30.07 -9.58
CA ARG A 9 4.24 -30.54 -10.29
C ARG A 9 3.52 -31.66 -9.55
N ARG A 10 3.13 -31.38 -8.30
CA ARG A 10 2.36 -32.35 -7.51
C ARG A 10 1.03 -32.63 -8.19
N VAL A 11 0.57 -33.87 -8.07
CA VAL A 11 -0.76 -34.27 -8.54
C VAL A 11 -1.79 -33.40 -7.83
N LEU A 12 -2.57 -32.67 -8.63
CA LEU A 12 -3.67 -31.85 -8.14
C LEU A 12 -4.76 -32.79 -7.58
N PRO A 13 -5.19 -32.63 -6.32
CA PRO A 13 -6.27 -33.43 -5.76
C PRO A 13 -7.58 -33.20 -6.51
N SER A 14 -8.05 -34.23 -7.21
CA SER A 14 -9.30 -34.24 -7.97
C SER A 14 -10.08 -35.52 -7.64
N PRO A 15 -11.26 -35.44 -7.01
CA PRO A 15 -11.91 -34.24 -6.46
C PRO A 15 -11.17 -33.66 -5.24
N PRO A 16 -11.32 -32.35 -4.94
CA PRO A 16 -12.40 -31.48 -5.43
C PRO A 16 -12.02 -30.56 -6.59
N ALA A 17 -10.73 -30.45 -6.95
CA ALA A 17 -10.31 -29.51 -7.98
C ALA A 17 -10.41 -30.11 -9.39
N VAL A 18 -10.74 -29.29 -10.39
CA VAL A 18 -10.65 -29.65 -11.81
C VAL A 18 -9.47 -28.92 -12.43
N ASP A 19 -8.49 -29.65 -12.95
CA ASP A 19 -7.31 -29.08 -13.61
C ASP A 19 -7.75 -28.22 -14.80
N PHE A 20 -7.30 -26.96 -14.87
CA PHE A 20 -7.63 -26.02 -15.94
C PHE A 20 -7.32 -26.56 -17.34
N THR A 21 -6.27 -27.37 -17.46
CA THR A 21 -5.79 -27.92 -18.74
C THR A 21 -6.49 -29.21 -19.16
N SER A 22 -7.29 -29.81 -18.26
CA SER A 22 -8.09 -31.00 -18.55
C SER A 22 -9.26 -30.70 -19.51
N PRO A 23 -9.86 -31.71 -20.16
CA PRO A 23 -11.06 -31.53 -20.97
C PRO A 23 -12.20 -30.83 -20.21
N ASP A 24 -12.46 -31.23 -18.97
CA ASP A 24 -13.47 -30.59 -18.12
C ASP A 24 -13.10 -29.16 -17.73
N GLY A 25 -11.83 -28.89 -17.43
CA GLY A 25 -11.36 -27.54 -17.14
C GLY A 25 -11.50 -26.57 -18.32
N LYS A 26 -11.23 -27.06 -19.54
CA LYS A 26 -11.43 -26.32 -20.79
C LYS A 26 -12.91 -26.10 -21.09
N ARG A 27 -13.76 -27.10 -20.82
CA ARG A 27 -15.21 -26.98 -20.95
C ARG A 27 -15.76 -25.92 -19.99
N LEU A 28 -15.40 -25.98 -18.71
CA LEU A 28 -15.76 -24.97 -17.70
C LEU A 28 -15.31 -23.56 -18.12
N PHE A 29 -14.11 -23.44 -18.69
CA PHE A 29 -13.63 -22.15 -19.22
C PHE A 29 -14.49 -21.65 -20.39
N ALA A 30 -14.80 -22.51 -21.36
CA ALA A 30 -15.62 -22.14 -22.50
C ALA A 30 -17.04 -21.71 -22.08
N GLU A 31 -17.68 -22.50 -21.20
CA GLU A 31 -19.01 -22.21 -20.64
C GLU A 31 -19.01 -20.89 -19.84
N ALA A 32 -17.98 -20.64 -19.01
CA ALA A 32 -17.85 -19.40 -18.26
C ALA A 32 -17.55 -18.19 -19.16
N LEU A 33 -16.77 -18.39 -20.23
CA LEU A 33 -16.45 -17.33 -21.19
C LEU A 33 -17.70 -16.92 -21.97
N GLU A 34 -18.49 -17.89 -22.43
CA GLU A 34 -19.79 -17.65 -23.05
C GLU A 34 -20.76 -16.98 -22.06
N GLY A 35 -20.69 -17.35 -20.78
CA GLY A 35 -21.43 -16.71 -19.69
C GLY A 35 -20.94 -15.31 -19.27
N GLY A 36 -19.87 -14.79 -19.87
CA GLY A 36 -19.35 -13.44 -19.62
C GLY A 36 -18.54 -13.28 -18.32
N THR A 37 -18.24 -14.36 -17.61
CA THR A 37 -17.56 -14.36 -16.29
C THR A 37 -16.09 -14.78 -16.39
N MET A 38 -15.43 -14.40 -17.49
CA MET A 38 -14.01 -14.67 -17.77
C MET A 38 -13.24 -13.44 -18.29
N GLU A 39 -13.85 -12.26 -18.40
CA GLU A 39 -13.16 -11.06 -18.89
C GLU A 39 -11.91 -10.69 -18.07
N GLY A 40 -11.98 -10.87 -16.75
CA GLY A 40 -10.83 -10.63 -15.86
C GLY A 40 -9.65 -11.57 -16.13
N PHE A 41 -9.89 -12.77 -16.66
CA PHE A 41 -8.86 -13.76 -16.97
C PHE A 41 -7.84 -13.22 -17.96
N PHE A 42 -8.28 -12.56 -19.03
CA PHE A 42 -7.38 -12.13 -20.10
C PHE A 42 -6.34 -11.13 -19.59
N SER A 43 -6.75 -10.16 -18.76
CA SER A 43 -5.83 -9.21 -18.14
C SER A 43 -4.84 -9.92 -17.21
N LEU A 44 -5.33 -10.81 -16.34
CA LEU A 44 -4.49 -11.54 -15.38
C LEU A 44 -3.50 -12.49 -16.08
N ALA A 45 -3.96 -13.22 -17.09
CA ALA A 45 -3.15 -14.16 -17.87
C ALA A 45 -2.01 -13.44 -18.60
N SER A 46 -2.26 -12.24 -19.13
CA SER A 46 -1.25 -11.46 -19.86
C SER A 46 -0.08 -11.00 -18.99
N CYS A 47 -0.27 -10.94 -17.67
CA CYS A 47 0.73 -10.52 -16.69
C CYS A 47 1.08 -11.62 -15.68
N PHE A 48 0.64 -12.86 -15.92
CA PHE A 48 0.75 -13.92 -14.93
C PHE A 48 2.21 -14.34 -14.70
N GLN A 49 2.57 -14.56 -13.44
CA GLN A 49 3.93 -14.94 -13.05
C GLN A 49 3.95 -16.00 -11.96
N THR A 50 5.05 -16.76 -11.92
CA THR A 50 5.32 -17.71 -10.83
C THR A 50 5.92 -16.96 -9.64
N GLN A 51 5.47 -17.26 -8.42
CA GLN A 51 6.08 -16.70 -7.21
C GLN A 51 7.59 -17.02 -7.15
N SER A 52 8.41 -16.02 -6.91
CA SER A 52 9.88 -16.15 -6.96
C SER A 52 10.47 -16.86 -5.74
N GLU A 53 9.76 -16.80 -4.60
CA GLU A 53 10.13 -17.45 -3.35
C GLU A 53 8.93 -18.24 -2.79
N PRO A 54 9.15 -19.34 -2.03
CA PRO A 54 8.06 -20.11 -1.43
C PRO A 54 7.09 -19.31 -0.57
N ALA A 55 7.57 -18.22 0.04
CA ALA A 55 6.79 -17.34 0.91
C ALA A 55 6.18 -16.12 0.19
N PHE A 56 6.40 -15.95 -1.12
CA PHE A 56 6.02 -14.74 -1.88
C PHE A 56 4.66 -14.84 -2.59
N CYS A 57 3.84 -15.86 -2.32
CA CYS A 57 2.53 -16.00 -2.98
C CYS A 57 1.66 -14.74 -2.91
N GLY A 58 1.65 -14.02 -1.78
CA GLY A 58 0.93 -12.75 -1.64
C GLY A 58 1.52 -11.60 -2.48
N LEU A 59 2.84 -11.54 -2.63
CA LEU A 59 3.53 -10.53 -3.44
C LEU A 59 3.33 -10.83 -4.94
N ALA A 60 3.48 -12.08 -5.34
CA ALA A 60 3.27 -12.53 -6.71
C ALA A 60 1.85 -12.24 -7.17
N SER A 61 0.85 -12.63 -6.35
CA SER A 61 -0.56 -12.37 -6.63
C SER A 61 -0.84 -10.89 -6.80
N LEU A 62 -0.27 -10.05 -5.93
CA LEU A 62 -0.46 -8.62 -5.99
C LEU A 62 0.23 -8.00 -7.21
N ALA A 63 1.46 -8.40 -7.54
CA ALA A 63 2.15 -7.91 -8.73
C ALA A 63 1.38 -8.22 -10.01
N VAL A 64 0.86 -9.46 -10.16
CA VAL A 64 -0.02 -9.85 -11.28
C VAL A 64 -1.21 -8.90 -11.38
N VAL A 65 -1.92 -8.67 -10.26
CA VAL A 65 -3.14 -7.83 -10.26
C VAL A 65 -2.84 -6.36 -10.54
N LEU A 66 -1.77 -5.79 -9.95
CA LEU A 66 -1.39 -4.39 -10.20
C LEU A 66 -1.01 -4.15 -11.66
N ASN A 67 -0.28 -5.10 -12.27
CA ASN A 67 0.07 -5.04 -13.69
C ASN A 67 -1.17 -5.25 -14.59
N ALA A 68 -2.07 -6.17 -14.25
CA ALA A 68 -3.32 -6.39 -14.98
C ALA A 68 -4.23 -5.14 -14.95
N LEU A 69 -4.21 -4.38 -13.84
CA LEU A 69 -4.88 -3.08 -13.71
C LEU A 69 -4.09 -1.94 -14.38
N ALA A 70 -2.95 -2.21 -14.99
CA ALA A 70 -2.01 -1.24 -15.57
C ALA A 70 -1.73 -0.04 -14.66
N ILE A 71 -1.53 -0.30 -13.37
CA ILE A 71 -1.11 0.72 -12.40
C ILE A 71 0.39 0.97 -12.59
N ASP A 72 0.77 2.24 -12.75
CA ASP A 72 2.18 2.62 -12.90
C ASP A 72 2.87 2.60 -11.53
N PRO A 73 3.94 1.80 -11.31
CA PRO A 73 4.65 1.77 -10.04
C PRO A 73 5.35 3.10 -9.71
N GLY A 74 5.47 4.03 -10.67
CA GLY A 74 6.07 5.35 -10.46
C GLY A 74 7.59 5.31 -10.22
N ARG A 75 8.19 4.12 -10.29
CA ARG A 75 9.63 3.85 -10.15
C ARG A 75 10.06 2.74 -11.12
N ARG A 76 11.33 2.75 -11.52
CA ARG A 76 11.90 1.76 -12.46
C ARG A 76 12.08 0.39 -11.80
N TRP A 77 11.81 -0.66 -12.56
CA TRP A 77 12.11 -2.04 -12.19
C TRP A 77 13.50 -2.44 -12.70
N LYS A 78 13.71 -2.30 -14.01
CA LYS A 78 14.96 -2.63 -14.71
C LYS A 78 15.17 -1.57 -15.79
N GLY A 79 16.38 -1.03 -15.92
CA GLY A 79 16.70 -0.03 -16.96
C GLY A 79 15.61 1.04 -17.09
N PRO A 80 15.13 1.38 -18.31
CA PRO A 80 14.04 2.34 -18.49
C PRO A 80 12.63 1.77 -18.19
N TRP A 81 12.51 0.47 -17.91
CA TRP A 81 11.22 -0.22 -17.79
C TRP A 81 10.61 -0.07 -16.39
N ARG A 82 9.31 0.16 -16.37
CA ARG A 82 8.48 0.22 -15.16
C ARG A 82 7.47 -0.92 -15.22
N TRP A 83 7.46 -1.71 -14.16
CA TRP A 83 6.63 -2.91 -14.04
C TRP A 83 6.56 -3.28 -12.56
N PHE A 84 5.43 -3.78 -12.06
CA PHE A 84 5.42 -4.33 -10.71
C PHE A 84 6.09 -5.70 -10.70
N ASP A 85 7.07 -5.84 -9.82
CA ASP A 85 7.75 -7.08 -9.50
C ASP A 85 7.69 -7.31 -7.99
N GLU A 86 7.82 -8.56 -7.54
CA GLU A 86 7.77 -8.92 -6.12
C GLU A 86 8.81 -8.16 -5.29
N SER A 87 9.98 -7.88 -5.86
CA SER A 87 11.04 -7.09 -5.20
C SER A 87 10.65 -5.61 -4.96
N MET A 88 9.55 -5.15 -5.53
CA MET A 88 9.04 -3.79 -5.39
C MET A 88 7.90 -3.69 -4.36
N LEU A 89 7.60 -4.75 -3.62
CA LEU A 89 6.47 -4.79 -2.70
C LEU A 89 6.95 -4.88 -1.24
N ASP A 90 7.70 -3.86 -0.81
CA ASP A 90 8.47 -3.82 0.43
C ASP A 90 7.97 -2.81 1.48
N CYS A 91 6.95 -2.01 1.15
CA CYS A 91 6.59 -0.82 1.92
C CYS A 91 5.88 -1.08 3.27
N CYS A 92 5.24 -2.26 3.44
CA CYS A 92 4.48 -2.61 4.65
C CYS A 92 5.13 -3.72 5.48
N LYS A 93 6.07 -4.46 4.89
CA LYS A 93 6.90 -5.49 5.53
C LYS A 93 8.18 -5.67 4.69
N PRO A 94 9.40 -5.57 5.29
CA PRO A 94 10.64 -5.79 4.56
C PRO A 94 10.70 -7.18 3.90
N LEU A 95 11.27 -7.26 2.69
CA LEU A 95 11.29 -8.49 1.88
C LEU A 95 11.95 -9.67 2.60
N ASP A 96 13.02 -9.47 3.36
CA ASP A 96 13.69 -10.56 4.11
C ASP A 96 12.75 -11.17 5.17
N LYS A 97 11.93 -10.33 5.81
CA LYS A 97 10.90 -10.80 6.76
C LYS A 97 9.75 -11.49 6.04
N VAL A 98 9.39 -11.05 4.84
CA VAL A 98 8.40 -11.75 4.01
C VAL A 98 8.96 -13.12 3.58
N LYS A 99 10.23 -13.20 3.20
CA LYS A 99 10.86 -14.44 2.74
C LYS A 99 10.92 -15.48 3.86
N ALA A 100 11.20 -15.05 5.09
CA ALA A 100 11.28 -15.94 6.25
C ALA A 100 9.91 -16.40 6.77
N GLN A 101 8.88 -15.55 6.73
CA GLN A 101 7.63 -15.76 7.49
C GLN A 101 6.35 -15.72 6.63
N GLY A 102 6.47 -15.39 5.35
CA GLY A 102 5.33 -15.01 4.52
C GLY A 102 4.76 -13.64 4.86
N ILE A 103 3.58 -13.37 4.29
CA ILE A 103 2.85 -12.13 4.44
C ILE A 103 1.42 -12.39 4.90
N THR A 104 0.91 -11.52 5.77
CA THR A 104 -0.44 -11.63 6.32
C THR A 104 -1.44 -10.87 5.44
N PHE A 105 -2.72 -11.24 5.53
CA PHE A 105 -3.80 -10.64 4.74
C PHE A 105 -3.84 -9.10 4.80
N GLY A 106 -3.76 -8.53 6.01
CA GLY A 106 -3.76 -7.07 6.19
C GLY A 106 -2.51 -6.40 5.61
N LYS A 107 -1.37 -7.11 5.58
CA LYS A 107 -0.14 -6.59 4.97
C LYS A 107 -0.21 -6.62 3.45
N VAL A 108 -0.83 -7.63 2.83
CA VAL A 108 -1.11 -7.62 1.38
C VAL A 108 -2.03 -6.45 1.01
N ALA A 109 -3.10 -6.22 1.77
CA ALA A 109 -3.98 -5.07 1.56
C ALA A 109 -3.23 -3.72 1.70
N CYS A 110 -2.37 -3.59 2.70
CA CYS A 110 -1.50 -2.42 2.87
C CYS A 110 -0.56 -2.22 1.68
N LEU A 111 0.08 -3.28 1.17
CA LEU A 111 0.94 -3.20 -0.01
C LEU A 111 0.15 -2.72 -1.23
N ALA A 112 -1.03 -3.29 -1.45
CA ALA A 112 -1.90 -2.92 -2.57
C ALA A 112 -2.29 -1.43 -2.53
N HIS A 113 -2.66 -0.93 -1.36
CA HIS A 113 -2.95 0.50 -1.16
C HIS A 113 -1.73 1.39 -1.42
N CYS A 114 -0.56 1.02 -0.88
CA CYS A 114 0.67 1.76 -1.06
C CYS A 114 1.17 1.76 -2.52
N SER A 115 0.78 0.74 -3.30
CA SER A 115 1.05 0.63 -4.72
C SER A 115 0.07 1.43 -5.59
N GLY A 116 -0.85 2.18 -4.99
CA GLY A 116 -1.78 3.05 -5.71
C GLY A 116 -3.06 2.38 -6.19
N ALA A 117 -3.39 1.19 -5.67
CA ALA A 117 -4.69 0.55 -5.91
C ALA A 117 -5.73 0.96 -4.87
N ASP A 118 -7.01 0.95 -5.28
CA ASP A 118 -8.12 0.87 -4.33
C ASP A 118 -8.28 -0.58 -3.89
N VAL A 119 -8.48 -0.79 -2.59
CA VAL A 119 -8.45 -2.14 -1.99
C VAL A 119 -9.59 -2.27 -0.98
N GLN A 120 -10.44 -3.27 -1.19
CA GLN A 120 -11.54 -3.60 -0.29
C GLN A 120 -11.33 -5.01 0.27
N PRO A 121 -10.78 -5.12 1.49
CA PRO A 121 -10.54 -6.40 2.14
C PRO A 121 -11.80 -6.92 2.85
N PHE A 122 -12.17 -8.17 2.60
CA PHE A 122 -13.29 -8.85 3.24
C PHE A 122 -12.81 -10.12 3.96
N ARG A 123 -12.99 -10.15 5.29
CA ARG A 123 -12.75 -11.36 6.08
C ARG A 123 -13.97 -12.27 5.98
N ALA A 124 -13.76 -13.58 5.85
CA ALA A 124 -14.86 -14.50 5.60
C ALA A 124 -15.91 -14.52 6.74
N ASN A 125 -15.54 -14.17 7.98
CA ASN A 125 -16.47 -14.07 9.10
C ASN A 125 -17.26 -12.76 9.17
N GLN A 126 -17.03 -11.81 8.25
CA GLN A 126 -17.70 -10.51 8.20
C GLN A 126 -18.68 -10.39 7.02
N ILE A 127 -18.77 -11.43 6.20
CA ILE A 127 -19.49 -11.43 4.94
C ILE A 127 -20.01 -12.84 4.64
N THR A 128 -20.89 -13.00 3.65
CA THR A 128 -21.45 -14.32 3.29
C THR A 128 -20.81 -14.92 2.03
N VAL A 129 -21.04 -16.20 1.78
CA VAL A 129 -20.65 -16.85 0.52
C VAL A 129 -21.40 -16.27 -0.68
N ASP A 130 -22.63 -15.79 -0.49
CA ASP A 130 -23.43 -15.18 -1.55
C ASP A 130 -22.86 -13.82 -1.95
N ASP A 131 -22.38 -13.04 -0.99
CA ASP A 131 -21.65 -11.80 -1.25
C ASP A 131 -20.35 -12.06 -2.01
N LEU A 132 -19.58 -13.08 -1.61
CA LEU A 132 -18.41 -13.52 -2.38
C LEU A 132 -18.79 -13.86 -3.81
N ARG A 133 -19.90 -14.60 -4.03
CA ARG A 133 -20.37 -14.94 -5.37
C ARG A 133 -20.67 -13.68 -6.19
N ARG A 134 -21.36 -12.70 -5.62
CA ARG A 134 -21.64 -11.41 -6.27
C ARG A 134 -20.35 -10.67 -6.64
N HIS A 135 -19.36 -10.66 -5.74
CA HIS A 135 -18.07 -10.03 -5.99
C HIS A 135 -17.26 -10.77 -7.05
N LEU A 136 -17.28 -12.10 -7.07
CA LEU A 136 -16.64 -12.91 -8.10
C LEU A 136 -17.22 -12.61 -9.49
N ILE A 137 -18.54 -12.61 -9.62
CA ILE A 137 -19.22 -12.26 -10.89
C ILE A 137 -18.76 -10.87 -11.34
N ARG A 138 -18.80 -9.86 -10.46
CA ARG A 138 -18.36 -8.51 -10.78
C ARG A 138 -16.89 -8.46 -11.25
N CYS A 139 -15.96 -9.05 -10.50
CA CYS A 139 -14.53 -9.00 -10.81
C CYS A 139 -14.17 -9.81 -12.06
N THR A 140 -14.85 -10.94 -12.29
CA THR A 140 -14.54 -11.81 -13.42
C THR A 140 -15.19 -11.34 -14.72
N SER A 141 -16.23 -10.50 -14.64
CA SER A 141 -16.90 -9.90 -15.81
C SER A 141 -16.33 -8.53 -16.22
N CYS A 142 -15.28 -8.02 -15.55
CA CYS A 142 -14.68 -6.72 -15.86
C CYS A 142 -13.14 -6.78 -15.82
N ARG A 143 -12.49 -5.77 -16.40
CA ARG A 143 -11.02 -5.65 -16.45
C ARG A 143 -10.44 -4.67 -15.44
N ASP A 144 -11.29 -3.87 -14.80
CA ASP A 144 -10.87 -2.79 -13.89
C ASP A 144 -10.89 -3.20 -12.41
N CYS A 145 -11.32 -4.43 -12.11
CA CYS A 145 -11.37 -4.95 -10.75
C CYS A 145 -11.05 -6.44 -10.73
N HIS A 146 -10.14 -6.84 -9.86
CA HIS A 146 -9.74 -8.23 -9.68
C HIS A 146 -9.85 -8.65 -8.21
N LEU A 147 -9.99 -9.96 -7.99
CA LEU A 147 -10.09 -10.55 -6.67
C LEU A 147 -8.84 -11.38 -6.37
N ILE A 148 -8.23 -11.17 -5.21
CA ILE A 148 -7.22 -12.06 -4.64
C ILE A 148 -7.84 -12.83 -3.48
N ALA A 149 -7.81 -14.15 -3.55
CA ALA A 149 -8.22 -15.03 -2.46
C ALA A 149 -7.06 -15.28 -1.51
N SER A 150 -7.34 -15.27 -0.21
CA SER A 150 -6.47 -15.74 0.86
C SER A 150 -7.11 -16.95 1.51
N TYR A 151 -6.55 -18.13 1.30
CA TYR A 151 -7.20 -19.38 1.67
C TYR A 151 -6.20 -20.37 2.25
N HIS A 152 -6.70 -21.34 2.99
CA HIS A 152 -5.90 -22.47 3.45
C HIS A 152 -5.99 -23.61 2.44
N ARG A 153 -4.88 -24.27 2.10
CA ARG A 153 -4.86 -25.36 1.09
C ARG A 153 -5.52 -26.67 1.56
N LYS A 154 -5.51 -26.93 2.87
CA LYS A 154 -6.07 -28.16 3.48
C LYS A 154 -7.52 -28.48 3.10
N PRO A 155 -8.51 -27.56 3.16
CA PRO A 155 -9.88 -27.86 2.70
C PRO A 155 -9.95 -28.29 1.22
N LEU A 156 -9.07 -27.76 0.37
CA LEU A 156 -8.92 -28.17 -1.03
C LEU A 156 -8.12 -29.47 -1.22
N LYS A 157 -7.79 -30.18 -0.13
CA LYS A 157 -6.92 -31.37 -0.07
C LYS A 157 -5.50 -31.16 -0.61
N GLN A 158 -5.09 -29.92 -0.82
CA GLN A 158 -3.78 -29.56 -1.34
C GLN A 158 -2.74 -29.52 -0.22
N THR A 159 -1.47 -29.77 -0.56
CA THR A 159 -0.41 -29.70 0.44
C THR A 159 0.00 -28.26 0.72
N GLY A 160 0.45 -27.98 1.94
CA GLY A 160 0.79 -26.62 2.40
C GLY A 160 -0.30 -25.99 3.26
N THR A 161 -0.06 -24.76 3.71
CA THR A 161 -0.91 -24.05 4.67
C THR A 161 -1.65 -22.89 3.98
N GLY A 162 -1.46 -21.65 4.44
CA GLY A 162 -2.06 -20.46 3.84
C GLY A 162 -1.45 -20.13 2.48
N HIS A 163 -2.29 -19.64 1.55
CA HIS A 163 -1.88 -19.25 0.21
C HIS A 163 -2.67 -18.03 -0.27
N PHE A 164 -2.08 -17.30 -1.22
CA PHE A 164 -2.73 -16.22 -1.95
C PHE A 164 -2.67 -16.50 -3.44
N SER A 165 -3.76 -16.24 -4.16
CA SER A 165 -3.77 -16.28 -5.64
C SER A 165 -4.91 -15.44 -6.19
N PRO A 166 -4.76 -14.82 -7.38
CA PRO A 166 -5.86 -14.19 -8.08
C PRO A 166 -6.93 -15.21 -8.49
N ILE A 167 -8.18 -14.78 -8.52
CA ILE A 167 -9.27 -15.55 -9.16
C ILE A 167 -9.46 -15.04 -10.58
N GLY A 168 -9.27 -15.94 -11.54
CA GLY A 168 -9.29 -15.62 -12.97
C GLY A 168 -10.69 -15.67 -13.58
N GLY A 169 -11.61 -16.41 -12.97
CA GLY A 169 -12.90 -16.71 -13.59
C GLY A 169 -13.89 -17.33 -12.63
N TYR A 170 -15.16 -17.28 -13.00
CA TYR A 170 -16.25 -17.90 -12.26
C TYR A 170 -17.18 -18.63 -13.22
N HIS A 171 -17.59 -19.85 -12.88
CA HIS A 171 -18.51 -20.65 -13.68
C HIS A 171 -19.84 -20.78 -12.94
N ALA A 172 -20.83 -19.99 -13.35
CA ALA A 172 -22.12 -19.90 -12.66
C ALA A 172 -22.91 -21.22 -12.65
N GLY A 173 -22.89 -21.98 -13.75
CA GLY A 173 -23.70 -23.20 -13.89
C GLY A 173 -23.29 -24.36 -12.96
N GLN A 174 -22.04 -24.36 -12.48
CA GLN A 174 -21.50 -25.38 -11.55
C GLN A 174 -21.00 -24.76 -10.25
N ASP A 175 -21.20 -23.44 -10.06
CA ASP A 175 -20.72 -22.66 -8.92
C ASP A 175 -19.21 -22.89 -8.62
N MET A 176 -18.36 -22.74 -9.64
CA MET A 176 -16.91 -22.98 -9.54
C MET A 176 -16.10 -21.69 -9.72
N ALA A 177 -15.00 -21.54 -8.97
CA ALA A 177 -14.05 -20.44 -9.13
C ALA A 177 -12.72 -20.94 -9.70
N LEU A 178 -12.15 -20.21 -10.66
CA LEU A 178 -10.85 -20.52 -11.25
C LEU A 178 -9.72 -19.84 -10.47
N ILE A 179 -8.95 -20.63 -9.73
CA ILE A 179 -7.75 -20.14 -9.02
C ILE A 179 -6.58 -20.12 -10.00
N LEU A 180 -5.97 -18.94 -10.19
CA LEU A 180 -4.72 -18.79 -10.92
C LEU A 180 -3.55 -18.95 -9.95
N ASP A 181 -3.19 -20.21 -9.64
CA ASP A 181 -2.22 -20.53 -8.60
C ASP A 181 -0.81 -20.06 -8.97
N VAL A 182 -0.31 -19.03 -8.25
CA VAL A 182 1.02 -18.46 -8.48
C VAL A 182 2.17 -19.39 -8.08
N ALA A 183 1.90 -20.47 -7.34
CA ALA A 183 2.85 -21.56 -7.14
C ALA A 183 2.85 -22.52 -8.34
N CYS A 184 3.10 -22.00 -9.56
CA CYS A 184 3.05 -22.75 -10.82
C CYS A 184 3.96 -23.98 -10.84
N PHE A 185 5.05 -23.94 -10.07
CA PHE A 185 5.95 -25.08 -9.89
C PHE A 185 5.30 -26.24 -9.14
N LYS A 186 4.20 -26.01 -8.42
CA LYS A 186 3.53 -26.98 -7.56
C LYS A 186 2.19 -27.46 -8.13
N TYR A 187 1.27 -26.54 -8.41
CA TYR A 187 -0.07 -26.85 -8.94
C TYR A 187 -0.38 -25.97 -10.15
N PRO A 188 -1.11 -26.49 -11.16
CA PRO A 188 -1.60 -25.67 -12.27
C PRO A 188 -2.76 -24.76 -11.80
N PRO A 189 -3.19 -23.78 -12.62
CA PRO A 189 -4.51 -23.19 -12.46
C PRO A 189 -5.59 -24.28 -12.39
N HIS A 190 -6.61 -24.07 -11.58
CA HIS A 190 -7.62 -25.10 -11.35
C HIS A 190 -8.93 -24.49 -10.87
N TRP A 191 -10.02 -25.15 -11.24
CA TRP A 191 -11.37 -24.83 -10.78
C TRP A 191 -11.64 -25.52 -9.46
N VAL A 192 -12.31 -24.82 -8.54
CA VAL A 192 -12.79 -25.40 -7.27
C VAL A 192 -14.24 -24.99 -6.99
N PRO A 193 -15.03 -25.83 -6.31
CA PRO A 193 -16.37 -25.45 -5.87
C PRO A 193 -16.33 -24.22 -4.96
N LEU A 194 -17.18 -23.24 -5.23
CA LEU A 194 -17.24 -22.00 -4.46
C LEU A 194 -17.49 -22.24 -2.95
N PRO A 195 -18.38 -23.16 -2.54
CA PRO A 195 -18.55 -23.47 -1.11
C PRO A 195 -17.27 -23.95 -0.45
N LEU A 196 -16.45 -24.74 -1.16
CA LEU A 196 -15.21 -25.25 -0.62
C LEU A 196 -14.09 -24.19 -0.60
N LEU A 197 -14.05 -23.31 -1.60
CA LEU A 197 -13.18 -22.13 -1.56
C LEU A 197 -13.57 -21.22 -0.39
N TRP A 198 -14.86 -21.05 -0.13
CA TRP A 198 -15.37 -20.30 1.02
C TRP A 198 -14.93 -20.93 2.34
N GLU A 199 -15.08 -22.25 2.51
CA GLU A 199 -14.55 -22.97 3.67
C GLU A 199 -13.04 -22.76 3.83
N ALA A 200 -12.28 -22.79 2.73
CA ALA A 200 -10.84 -22.54 2.73
C ALA A 200 -10.48 -21.11 3.17
N MET A 201 -11.30 -20.12 2.82
CA MET A 201 -11.15 -18.72 3.26
C MET A 201 -11.65 -18.51 4.70
N ASN A 202 -12.65 -19.27 5.14
CA ASN A 202 -13.19 -19.23 6.50
C ASN A 202 -12.35 -20.04 7.51
N THR A 203 -11.03 -19.93 7.37
CA THR A 203 -10.06 -20.56 8.27
C THR A 203 -9.25 -19.49 8.98
N ILE A 204 -8.81 -19.78 10.21
CA ILE A 204 -7.97 -18.87 11.01
C ILE A 204 -6.53 -18.91 10.50
N ASP A 205 -5.93 -17.74 10.28
CA ASP A 205 -4.50 -17.57 10.10
C ASP A 205 -3.81 -17.58 11.47
N GLU A 206 -3.03 -18.62 11.75
CA GLU A 206 -2.37 -18.83 13.05
C GLU A 206 -1.44 -17.67 13.44
N SER A 207 -0.85 -16.99 12.46
CA SER A 207 0.10 -15.89 12.71
C SER A 207 -0.59 -14.61 13.21
N THR A 208 -1.85 -14.40 12.85
CA THR A 208 -2.62 -13.20 13.21
C THR A 208 -3.80 -13.49 14.12
N ARG A 209 -4.20 -14.77 14.26
CA ARG A 209 -5.44 -15.20 14.90
C ARG A 209 -6.71 -14.60 14.28
N LEU A 210 -6.61 -14.11 13.05
CA LEU A 210 -7.73 -13.58 12.28
C LEU A 210 -8.13 -14.56 11.18
N VAL A 211 -9.43 -14.56 10.82
CA VAL A 211 -9.95 -15.36 9.70
C VAL A 211 -9.34 -14.89 8.38
N ARG A 212 -9.10 -15.76 7.40
CA ARG A 212 -8.69 -15.34 6.04
C ARG A 212 -9.89 -14.73 5.29
N GLY A 213 -9.87 -14.73 3.96
CA GLY A 213 -10.89 -14.03 3.17
C GLY A 213 -10.41 -13.69 1.77
N PHE A 214 -10.93 -12.61 1.20
CA PHE A 214 -10.55 -12.12 -0.12
C PHE A 214 -10.41 -10.61 -0.11
N MET A 215 -9.78 -10.06 -1.14
CA MET A 215 -9.71 -8.62 -1.36
C MET A 215 -10.05 -8.30 -2.80
N LEU A 216 -10.87 -7.25 -2.97
CA LEU A 216 -11.10 -6.64 -4.27
C LEU A 216 -10.04 -5.57 -4.46
N ILE A 217 -9.43 -5.56 -5.64
CA ILE A 217 -8.41 -4.60 -6.02
C ILE A 217 -8.84 -3.96 -7.32
N SER A 218 -8.86 -2.64 -7.36
CA SER A 218 -9.19 -1.88 -8.55
C SER A 218 -8.25 -0.69 -8.72
N ARG A 219 -8.26 -0.08 -9.90
CA ARG A 219 -7.49 1.15 -10.12
C ARG A 219 -8.09 2.28 -9.28
N HIS A 220 -7.25 2.96 -8.52
CA HIS A 220 -7.66 4.16 -7.82
C HIS A 220 -7.86 5.30 -8.84
N ASN A 221 -9.12 5.66 -9.11
CA ASN A 221 -9.46 6.70 -10.09
C ASN A 221 -9.30 8.13 -9.55
N ALA A 222 -9.04 8.29 -8.25
CA ALA A 222 -8.74 9.60 -7.69
C ALA A 222 -7.28 9.97 -7.91
N ALA A 223 -7.04 11.25 -8.25
CA ALA A 223 -5.71 11.79 -8.46
C ALA A 223 -4.84 11.54 -7.21
N PRO A 224 -3.57 11.12 -7.38
CA PRO A 224 -2.67 10.93 -6.25
C PRO A 224 -2.57 12.25 -5.46
N SER A 225 -2.60 12.16 -4.12
CA SER A 225 -2.49 13.35 -3.28
C SER A 225 -1.25 14.18 -3.67
N ALA A 226 -1.46 15.48 -3.83
CA ALA A 226 -0.44 16.40 -4.30
C ALA A 226 0.59 16.73 -3.21
N LEU A 227 0.17 16.76 -1.94
CA LEU A 227 0.96 17.31 -0.84
C LEU A 227 1.34 16.27 0.23
N TYR A 228 0.33 15.58 0.79
CA TYR A 228 0.52 14.70 1.94
C TYR A 228 -0.33 13.43 1.84
N THR A 229 0.13 12.36 2.46
CA THR A 229 -0.67 11.16 2.71
C THR A 229 -0.75 10.90 4.20
N VAL A 230 -1.85 10.30 4.62
CA VAL A 230 -2.01 9.83 6.00
C VAL A 230 -1.45 8.42 6.07
N SER A 231 -0.53 8.18 7.01
CA SER A 231 0.18 6.91 7.18
C SER A 231 -0.31 6.17 8.40
N CYS A 232 -0.96 5.02 8.18
CA CYS A 232 -1.27 4.05 9.24
C CYS A 232 -0.21 2.95 9.39
N ARG A 233 1.03 3.18 8.92
CA ARG A 233 2.08 2.15 8.85
C ARG A 233 2.68 1.77 10.21
N ASP A 234 2.65 2.69 11.16
CA ASP A 234 3.13 2.52 12.52
C ASP A 234 1.98 2.80 13.50
N GLU A 235 2.14 2.47 14.77
CA GLU A 235 1.09 2.58 15.80
C GLU A 235 0.64 4.04 16.07
N SER A 236 1.27 5.06 15.45
CA SER A 236 0.91 6.47 15.66
C SER A 236 -0.50 6.82 15.21
N TRP A 237 -1.07 6.07 14.26
CA TRP A 237 -2.47 6.27 13.86
C TRP A 237 -3.44 6.00 15.00
N LYS A 238 -3.11 5.09 15.94
CA LYS A 238 -3.98 4.80 17.09
C LYS A 238 -4.04 5.97 18.06
N SER A 239 -2.88 6.58 18.35
CA SER A 239 -2.80 7.80 19.17
C SER A 239 -3.57 8.94 18.52
N MET A 240 -3.42 9.13 17.21
CA MET A 240 -4.17 10.15 16.47
C MET A 240 -5.67 9.88 16.40
N ALA A 241 -6.09 8.62 16.21
CA ALA A 241 -7.50 8.24 16.20
C ALA A 241 -8.15 8.48 17.56
N LYS A 242 -7.48 8.08 18.65
CA LYS A 242 -7.93 8.38 20.01
C LYS A 242 -8.07 9.89 20.22
N TYR A 243 -7.04 10.65 19.87
CA TYR A 243 -7.07 12.11 20.00
C TYR A 243 -8.23 12.74 19.24
N CYS A 244 -8.47 12.35 17.99
CA CYS A 244 -9.56 12.92 17.19
C CYS A 244 -10.96 12.53 17.69
N VAL A 245 -11.13 11.34 18.28
CA VAL A 245 -12.45 10.79 18.67
C VAL A 245 -12.81 11.08 20.13
N GLU A 246 -11.82 11.17 21.01
CA GLU A 246 -11.99 11.32 22.45
C GLU A 246 -11.48 12.69 22.92
N ASP A 247 -10.17 12.92 22.82
CA ASP A 247 -9.50 14.05 23.47
C ASP A 247 -9.92 15.40 22.86
N LEU A 248 -10.02 15.48 21.53
CA LEU A 248 -10.35 16.70 20.80
C LEU A 248 -11.80 17.16 21.06
N PRO A 249 -12.83 16.29 20.96
CA PRO A 249 -14.18 16.66 21.37
C PRO A 249 -14.27 17.17 22.82
N ASP A 250 -13.53 16.58 23.76
CA ASP A 250 -13.57 17.00 25.15
C ASP A 250 -12.84 18.33 25.38
N LEU A 251 -11.74 18.57 24.68
CA LEU A 251 -11.06 19.87 24.61
C LEU A 251 -11.96 20.98 24.06
N LEU A 252 -12.83 20.65 23.11
CA LEU A 252 -13.78 21.59 22.52
C LEU A 252 -15.02 21.83 23.40
N LYS A 253 -15.36 20.91 24.31
CA LYS A 253 -16.48 21.05 25.27
C LYS A 253 -16.10 21.84 26.52
N ALA A 254 -14.82 21.83 26.93
CA ALA A 254 -14.35 22.64 28.06
C ALA A 254 -14.43 24.15 27.71
N GLU A 255 -15.37 24.84 28.36
CA GLU A 255 -16.01 26.11 27.97
C GLU A 255 -15.16 27.32 27.52
N SER A 256 -15.88 28.23 26.84
CA SER A 256 -15.47 29.47 26.18
C SER A 256 -14.46 29.23 25.06
N LEU A 257 -14.94 28.68 23.93
CA LEU A 257 -14.27 28.79 22.64
C LEU A 257 -14.11 30.29 22.34
N GLY A 258 -12.96 30.84 22.73
CA GLY A 258 -12.55 32.19 22.39
C GLY A 258 -12.41 32.36 20.88
N ASN A 259 -11.65 33.38 20.46
CA ASN A 259 -11.37 33.55 19.04
C ASN A 259 -10.70 32.30 18.42
N VAL A 260 -10.82 32.15 17.11
CA VAL A 260 -10.28 31.02 16.33
C VAL A 260 -8.80 30.73 16.65
N ARG A 261 -8.02 31.77 17.00
CA ARG A 261 -6.60 31.65 17.35
C ARG A 261 -6.39 30.85 18.65
N THR A 262 -7.22 31.06 19.68
CA THR A 262 -7.12 30.30 20.94
C THR A 262 -7.44 28.82 20.74
N ILE A 263 -8.43 28.51 19.91
CA ILE A 263 -8.84 27.14 19.59
C ILE A 263 -7.71 26.43 18.83
N LEU A 264 -7.14 27.10 17.82
CA LEU A 264 -6.05 26.54 17.03
C LEU A 264 -4.76 26.34 17.84
N SER A 265 -4.43 27.26 18.76
CA SER A 265 -3.29 27.08 19.66
C SER A 265 -3.47 25.84 20.51
N ARG A 266 -4.62 25.71 21.20
CA ARG A 266 -4.90 24.52 22.02
C ARG A 266 -4.82 23.24 21.21
N PHE A 267 -5.41 23.22 20.02
CA PHE A 267 -5.35 22.08 19.12
C PHE A 267 -3.90 21.68 18.79
N ILE A 268 -3.03 22.65 18.45
CA ILE A 268 -1.62 22.40 18.13
C ILE A 268 -0.87 21.91 19.37
N ASP A 269 -1.09 22.53 20.51
CA ASP A 269 -0.42 22.24 21.78
C ASP A 269 -0.81 20.86 22.35
N SER A 270 -2.03 20.39 22.07
CA SER A 270 -2.54 19.09 22.52
C SER A 270 -2.29 17.95 21.53
N LEU A 271 -1.64 18.20 20.38
CA LEU A 271 -1.34 17.12 19.43
C LEU A 271 -0.48 16.03 20.10
N PRO A 272 -0.75 14.74 19.82
CA PRO A 272 0.14 13.67 20.24
C PRO A 272 1.58 13.90 19.76
N ALA A 273 2.58 13.54 20.58
CA ALA A 273 4.00 13.72 20.24
C ALA A 273 4.43 13.03 18.92
N ASN A 274 3.66 12.03 18.48
CA ASN A 274 3.84 11.29 17.24
C ASN A 274 2.90 11.73 16.10
N ALA A 275 2.18 12.85 16.23
CA ALA A 275 1.28 13.34 15.19
C ALA A 275 2.00 13.55 13.84
N GLY A 276 3.27 13.97 13.88
CA GLY A 276 4.10 14.14 12.68
C GLY A 276 4.41 12.85 11.91
N SER A 277 4.36 11.66 12.55
CA SER A 277 4.53 10.39 11.84
C SER A 277 3.25 9.93 11.13
N PHE A 278 2.10 10.47 11.53
CA PHE A 278 0.80 10.19 10.93
C PHE A 278 0.60 10.91 9.60
N ILE A 279 1.08 12.16 9.47
CA ILE A 279 1.04 12.92 8.22
C ILE A 279 2.40 12.81 7.53
N LYS A 280 2.46 12.03 6.44
CA LYS A 280 3.69 11.90 5.65
C LYS A 280 3.61 12.82 4.44
N TRP A 281 4.58 13.71 4.33
CA TRP A 281 4.83 14.43 3.09
C TRP A 281 5.03 13.43 1.95
N VAL A 282 4.51 13.74 0.77
CA VAL A 282 4.83 12.99 -0.43
C VAL A 282 6.26 13.33 -0.83
N VAL A 283 7.24 12.72 -0.16
CA VAL A 283 8.67 12.84 -0.46
C VAL A 283 9.03 11.81 -1.51
N LYS A 284 9.52 12.26 -2.66
CA LYS A 284 9.99 11.38 -3.73
C LYS A 284 11.49 11.14 -3.54
N VAL A 285 11.87 9.91 -3.24
CA VAL A 285 13.28 9.49 -3.22
C VAL A 285 13.70 9.17 -4.66
N ARG A 286 14.66 9.93 -5.22
CA ARG A 286 15.27 9.62 -6.53
C ARG A 286 16.57 8.83 -6.32
N ARG A 287 16.78 7.80 -7.16
CA ARG A 287 18.12 7.25 -7.41
C ARG A 287 18.71 8.00 -8.61
N LYS A 288 20.03 8.22 -8.59
CA LYS A 288 20.77 9.08 -9.53
C LYS A 288 20.70 8.68 -11.03
N GLU A 289 20.02 7.58 -11.36
CA GLU A 289 19.94 7.04 -12.73
C GLU A 289 18.73 7.61 -13.54
N ASP A 290 17.88 8.45 -12.95
CA ASP A 290 16.56 8.86 -13.48
C ASP A 290 16.50 10.17 -14.29
N GLU A 291 17.61 10.86 -14.56
CA GLU A 291 17.58 12.25 -15.09
C GLU A 291 17.10 12.42 -16.55
N GLY A 292 16.95 11.35 -17.33
CA GLY A 292 16.88 11.48 -18.80
C GLY A 292 15.52 11.62 -19.48
N SER A 293 14.40 11.07 -18.97
CA SER A 293 13.25 10.80 -19.87
C SER A 293 11.83 11.04 -19.36
N CYS A 294 11.63 11.57 -18.14
CA CYS A 294 10.27 11.78 -17.58
C CYS A 294 9.92 13.25 -17.30
N LEU A 295 10.54 14.21 -18.00
CA LEU A 295 10.47 15.62 -17.65
C LEU A 295 9.08 16.27 -17.85
N SER A 296 8.25 15.81 -18.79
CA SER A 296 6.97 16.49 -19.12
C SER A 296 5.86 16.29 -18.10
N LYS A 297 5.49 15.03 -17.79
CA LYS A 297 4.47 14.69 -16.79
C LYS A 297 4.89 15.08 -15.36
N GLU A 298 6.19 15.09 -15.10
CA GLU A 298 6.72 15.51 -13.80
C GLU A 298 6.68 17.02 -13.62
N LYS A 299 6.98 17.80 -14.68
CA LYS A 299 6.82 19.25 -14.67
C LYS A 299 5.36 19.66 -14.45
N GLU A 300 4.43 18.97 -15.08
CA GLU A 300 2.99 19.16 -14.87
C GLU A 300 2.60 18.88 -13.42
N ARG A 301 3.03 17.75 -12.83
CA ARG A 301 2.73 17.41 -11.44
C ARG A 301 3.38 18.37 -10.43
N LEU A 302 4.61 18.83 -10.68
CA LEU A 302 5.29 19.85 -9.86
C LEU A 302 4.53 21.18 -9.93
N SER A 303 4.04 21.57 -11.10
CA SER A 303 3.22 22.78 -11.24
C SER A 303 1.90 22.66 -10.45
N VAL A 304 1.24 21.50 -10.46
CA VAL A 304 0.06 21.25 -9.64
C VAL A 304 0.40 21.32 -8.16
N LYS A 305 1.52 20.74 -7.73
CA LYS A 305 1.96 20.78 -6.33
C LYS A 305 2.19 22.21 -5.85
N GLU A 306 2.90 23.03 -6.63
CA GLU A 306 3.16 24.44 -6.28
C GLU A 306 1.87 25.25 -6.24
N ASN A 307 0.97 25.04 -7.20
CA ASN A 307 -0.33 25.71 -7.21
C ASN A 307 -1.16 25.37 -5.95
N VAL A 308 -1.17 24.10 -5.53
CA VAL A 308 -1.89 23.69 -4.31
C VAL A 308 -1.21 24.26 -3.06
N LEU A 309 0.13 24.29 -2.99
CA LEU A 309 0.85 24.93 -1.89
C LEU A 309 0.52 26.43 -1.79
N GLN A 310 0.47 27.12 -2.92
CA GLN A 310 0.12 28.53 -2.95
C GLN A 310 -1.31 28.76 -2.46
N GLN A 311 -2.27 27.94 -2.93
CA GLN A 311 -3.64 27.99 -2.44
C GLN A 311 -3.74 27.77 -0.92
N VAL A 312 -2.93 26.87 -0.35
CA VAL A 312 -2.86 26.67 1.10
C VAL A 312 -2.30 27.91 1.80
N ARG A 313 -1.21 28.50 1.29
CA ARG A 313 -0.58 29.72 1.83
C ARG A 313 -1.53 30.92 1.82
N ASP A 314 -2.39 31.00 0.81
CA ASP A 314 -3.37 32.08 0.64
C ASP A 314 -4.58 31.93 1.59
N THR A 315 -4.69 30.82 2.32
CA THR A 315 -5.78 30.64 3.29
C THR A 315 -5.56 31.47 4.55
N LYS A 316 -6.64 32.07 5.06
CA LYS A 316 -6.66 32.74 6.38
C LYS A 316 -6.21 31.80 7.51
N LEU A 317 -6.53 30.50 7.40
CA LEU A 317 -6.12 29.49 8.37
C LEU A 317 -4.59 29.35 8.41
N PHE A 318 -3.94 29.26 7.25
CA PHE A 318 -2.48 29.20 7.18
C PHE A 318 -1.84 30.44 7.81
N MET A 319 -2.34 31.64 7.51
CA MET A 319 -1.85 32.88 8.12
C MET A 319 -1.95 32.84 9.66
N ILE A 320 -3.10 32.42 10.21
CA ILE A 320 -3.31 32.34 11.67
C ILE A 320 -2.36 31.32 12.31
N VAL A 321 -2.18 30.14 11.70
CA VAL A 321 -1.30 29.08 12.20
C VAL A 321 0.17 29.50 12.10
N HIS A 322 0.57 30.11 10.99
CA HIS A 322 1.91 30.64 10.78
C HIS A 322 2.25 31.71 11.82
N ASP A 323 1.34 32.66 12.06
CA ASP A 323 1.53 33.70 13.08
C ASP A 323 1.63 33.13 14.51
N LEU A 324 0.84 32.10 14.82
CA LEU A 324 0.91 31.40 16.10
C LEU A 324 2.27 30.72 16.30
N GLN A 325 2.78 30.04 15.28
CA GLN A 325 4.10 29.42 15.30
C GLN A 325 5.22 30.46 15.43
N CYS A 326 5.16 31.56 14.69
CA CYS A 326 6.12 32.65 14.79
C CYS A 326 6.12 33.32 16.17
N ALA A 327 4.94 33.53 16.76
CA ALA A 327 4.81 34.10 18.11
C ALA A 327 5.41 33.18 19.20
N HIS A 328 5.24 31.87 19.06
CA HIS A 328 5.83 30.88 19.97
C HIS A 328 7.36 30.86 19.91
N ILE A 329 7.96 31.12 18.73
CA ILE A 329 9.41 31.25 18.56
C ILE A 329 9.94 32.55 19.18
N GLN A 330 9.16 33.64 19.10
CA GLN A 330 9.53 34.95 19.65
C GLN A 330 9.50 34.99 21.18
N CYS A 331 8.58 34.25 21.83
CA CYS A 331 8.50 34.14 23.29
C CYS A 331 9.61 33.27 23.92
N CYS A 332 10.25 32.37 23.16
CA CYS A 332 11.36 31.53 23.67
C CYS A 332 12.73 32.23 23.74
N ASN A 333 12.83 33.50 23.33
CA ASN A 333 14.05 34.30 23.49
C ASN A 333 14.09 35.11 24.80
N GLY A 334 13.14 34.90 25.71
CA GLY A 334 13.08 35.57 27.01
C GLY A 334 12.97 34.58 28.16
N SER A 335 13.99 34.58 29.02
CA SER A 335 14.09 33.96 30.36
C SER A 335 14.42 32.47 30.49
N SER A 336 15.46 32.22 31.30
CA SER A 336 16.02 30.94 31.70
C SER A 336 15.26 30.30 32.85
N SER A 337 14.98 29.00 32.79
CA SER A 337 15.56 27.98 33.70
C SER A 337 14.79 26.66 33.63
N SER A 338 15.56 25.57 33.58
CA SER A 338 15.23 24.21 34.06
C SER A 338 14.10 23.43 33.38
N GLU A 339 14.55 22.37 32.69
CA GLU A 339 13.83 21.16 32.28
C GLU A 339 12.56 21.33 31.44
N ASP A 340 12.68 21.11 30.12
CA ASP A 340 11.70 20.21 29.51
C ASP A 340 12.17 19.57 28.19
N SER A 341 11.91 18.27 28.11
CA SER A 341 12.31 17.36 27.03
C SER A 341 11.73 17.72 25.65
N VAL A 342 10.70 18.56 25.62
CA VAL A 342 10.05 19.07 24.41
C VAL A 342 10.96 20.07 23.68
N THR A 343 11.73 20.89 24.40
CA THR A 343 12.66 21.86 23.80
C THR A 343 13.78 21.16 23.03
N ARG A 344 14.20 19.95 23.44
CA ARG A 344 15.17 19.13 22.69
C ARG A 344 14.55 18.49 21.45
N ILE A 345 13.28 18.09 21.49
CA ILE A 345 12.59 17.47 20.35
C ILE A 345 12.25 18.56 19.31
N VAL A 346 11.71 19.69 19.75
CA VAL A 346 11.43 20.85 18.90
C VAL A 346 12.74 21.45 18.39
N ALA A 347 13.78 21.61 19.20
CA ALA A 347 15.08 22.05 18.71
C ALA A 347 15.75 21.02 17.81
N SER A 348 15.54 19.71 17.98
CA SER A 348 16.05 18.67 17.07
C SER A 348 15.32 18.70 15.73
N VAL A 349 14.00 18.83 15.73
CA VAL A 349 13.17 18.93 14.51
C VAL A 349 13.39 20.27 13.80
N CYS A 350 13.50 21.36 14.54
CA CYS A 350 13.82 22.69 14.02
C CYS A 350 15.30 22.86 13.65
N SER A 351 16.26 22.16 14.27
CA SER A 351 17.67 22.19 13.85
C SER A 351 17.94 21.22 12.70
N GLN A 352 17.21 20.11 12.58
CA GLN A 352 17.22 19.28 11.38
C GLN A 352 16.54 20.01 10.21
N GLY A 353 15.44 20.72 10.47
CA GLY A 353 14.84 21.65 9.51
C GLY A 353 15.76 22.83 9.17
N ALA A 354 16.31 23.52 10.16
CA ALA A 354 17.15 24.70 9.97
C ALA A 354 18.53 24.36 9.40
N ALA A 355 19.16 23.23 9.74
CA ALA A 355 20.41 22.79 9.11
C ALA A 355 20.19 22.34 7.66
N MET A 356 18.97 21.89 7.31
CA MET A 356 18.57 21.70 5.91
C MET A 356 18.20 23.00 5.19
N LEU A 357 17.80 24.06 5.90
CA LEU A 357 17.36 25.35 5.35
C LEU A 357 18.43 26.44 5.33
N SER A 358 19.45 26.38 6.20
CA SER A 358 20.50 27.40 6.30
C SER A 358 21.77 27.01 5.55
N GLY A 359 21.64 26.83 4.23
CA GLY A 359 22.77 27.05 3.33
C GLY A 359 23.13 28.54 3.30
N LYS A 360 23.75 29.08 4.35
CA LYS A 360 24.39 30.40 4.31
C LYS A 360 25.88 30.17 3.99
N LEU A 361 26.54 30.90 3.09
CA LEU A 361 26.49 32.35 2.91
C LEU A 361 26.73 32.79 1.46
N ALA A 362 25.98 33.85 1.10
CA ALA A 362 26.41 35.09 0.46
C ALA A 362 26.69 35.16 -1.06
N SER A 363 26.22 36.32 -1.57
CA SER A 363 26.58 37.04 -2.78
C SER A 363 25.72 36.80 -4.03
N SER A 364 25.43 37.92 -4.68
CA SER A 364 24.55 38.13 -5.83
C SER A 364 24.94 37.33 -7.08
N ASP A 365 23.94 37.22 -7.96
CA ASP A 365 23.96 36.79 -9.36
C ASP A 365 23.67 35.30 -9.66
N GLY A 366 22.58 35.12 -10.44
CA GLY A 366 22.37 33.97 -11.33
C GLY A 366 21.77 32.72 -10.69
N PHE A 367 20.57 32.35 -11.14
CA PHE A 367 19.98 31.02 -10.95
C PHE A 367 21.00 29.93 -11.32
N CYS A 368 21.49 29.16 -10.34
CA CYS A 368 22.27 27.95 -10.58
C CYS A 368 22.01 26.93 -9.47
N CYS A 369 21.35 25.82 -9.82
CA CYS A 369 21.14 24.68 -8.93
C CYS A 369 22.49 24.05 -8.56
N ARG A 370 22.82 23.97 -7.27
CA ARG A 370 24.01 23.23 -6.81
C ARG A 370 23.64 21.89 -6.16
N GLU A 371 24.14 20.80 -6.74
CA GLU A 371 24.11 19.45 -6.16
C GLU A 371 24.93 19.40 -4.86
N THR A 372 24.33 18.95 -3.76
CA THR A 372 25.07 18.49 -2.58
C THR A 372 25.18 16.97 -2.59
N ARG A 373 26.40 16.44 -2.69
CA ARG A 373 26.72 15.00 -2.64
C ARG A 373 27.18 14.61 -1.25
N PHE A 374 26.46 13.71 -0.58
CA PHE A 374 26.99 12.99 0.58
C PHE A 374 27.63 11.68 0.10
N LYS A 375 28.83 11.39 0.60
CA LYS A 375 29.45 10.06 0.54
C LYS A 375 29.39 9.49 1.96
N ASP A 376 28.80 8.30 2.08
CA ASP A 376 29.09 7.42 3.20
C ASP A 376 29.47 6.04 2.65
N ASN A 377 30.40 5.37 3.33
CA ASN A 377 31.06 4.18 2.82
C ASN A 377 30.11 2.98 2.89
N SER A 378 29.83 2.42 1.71
CA SER A 378 28.90 1.33 1.38
C SER A 378 27.45 1.75 1.11
N SER A 379 26.99 1.44 -0.12
CA SER A 379 25.66 1.70 -0.72
C SER A 379 25.48 3.02 -1.50
N LYS A 380 24.81 2.89 -2.66
CA LYS A 380 24.68 3.88 -3.74
C LYS A 380 24.10 5.22 -3.26
N ALA A 381 24.65 6.33 -3.75
CA ALA A 381 24.14 7.68 -3.51
C ALA A 381 22.69 7.84 -4.00
N ALA A 382 21.79 8.23 -3.09
CA ALA A 382 20.42 8.65 -3.38
C ALA A 382 20.31 10.16 -3.21
N THR A 383 19.51 10.82 -4.06
CA THR A 383 19.23 12.25 -3.95
C THR A 383 17.85 12.42 -3.32
N LEU A 384 17.83 12.97 -2.10
CA LEU A 384 16.61 13.46 -1.47
C LEU A 384 16.35 14.87 -2.01
N LEU A 385 15.25 15.03 -2.76
CA LEU A 385 14.69 16.35 -3.01
C LEU A 385 13.77 16.69 -1.85
N SER A 386 14.35 17.31 -0.82
CA SER A 386 13.60 18.04 0.20
C SER A 386 13.46 19.47 -0.26
N GLU A 387 12.29 19.84 -0.75
CA GLU A 387 11.96 21.24 -1.03
C GLU A 387 11.14 21.75 0.15
N GLY A 388 11.78 22.63 0.94
CA GLY A 388 11.26 23.17 2.19
C GLY A 388 10.31 24.34 1.97
N LEU A 389 9.40 24.51 2.93
CA LEU A 389 8.61 25.72 3.17
C LEU A 389 9.48 26.80 3.83
#